data_AF-I0V1Z4-F1
#
_entry.id   AF-I0V1Z4-F1
#
_cell.length_a   1.000
_cell.length_b   1.000
_cell.length_c   1.000
_cell.angle_alpha   90.00
_cell.angle_beta   90.00
_cell.angle_gamma   90.00
#
_symmetry.space_group_name_H-M   'P 1'
#
loop_
_entity.id
_entity.type
_entity.pdbx_description
1 polymer ?
#
loop_
_entity_poly.entity_id
_entity_poly.type
_entity_poly.pdbx_seq_one_letter_code
_entity_poly.pdbx_strand_id
1 'polypeptide(L)'
;MAFSDAPGPATRARQVISADETVLWAASGDRFVYDAADAGEQSPVTAMAGLRVSGAFDRGAVSVAERMTADVEDDEAGNPDVVVFGGADGLARTALRDVPPTGRGRGRTWALTSSRLLVLDVKERDCAGQGSLLRRSIEFGRDIVDLVTDRIRKYGGNVSDVPVTCPPMEVVASVDRRHIDDITVSRRRLRMRTRPCLRLSFMDSSGIDLLLGIDDVGVFEWMLALSGGGR
;
A
#
# COMPACT_ATOMS: atom_id res chain seq x y z
N MET A 1 -10.76 -6.27 19.38
CA MET A 1 -9.40 -6.65 18.97
C MET A 1 -9.14 -8.05 19.52
N ALA A 2 -8.98 -9.02 18.64
CA ALA A 2 -8.54 -10.34 19.05
C ALA A 2 -7.00 -10.33 19.08
N PHE A 3 -6.37 -10.98 20.06
CA PHE A 3 -4.91 -11.09 20.17
C PHE A 3 -4.26 -11.84 18.98
N SER A 4 -5.05 -12.28 18.00
CA SER A 4 -4.65 -12.84 16.72
C SER A 4 -4.35 -11.82 15.63
N ASP A 5 -4.73 -10.56 15.84
CA ASP A 5 -4.67 -9.56 14.77
C ASP A 5 -3.22 -9.10 14.59
N ALA A 6 -2.77 -9.07 13.33
CA ALA A 6 -1.48 -8.50 12.98
C ALA A 6 -1.39 -7.06 13.53
N PRO A 7 -0.19 -6.61 13.95
CA PRO A 7 0.01 -5.24 14.43
C PRO A 7 -0.57 -4.24 13.43
N GLY A 8 -1.41 -3.35 13.95
CA GLY A 8 -2.14 -2.38 13.15
C GLY A 8 -1.22 -1.36 12.46
N PRO A 9 -1.75 -0.59 11.49
CA PRO A 9 -0.97 0.38 10.71
C PRO A 9 -0.20 1.38 11.57
N ALA A 10 -0.79 1.86 12.67
CA ALA A 10 -0.14 2.81 13.57
C ALA A 10 1.09 2.18 14.27
N THR A 11 0.99 0.93 14.73
CA THR A 11 2.11 0.19 15.32
C THR A 11 3.22 -0.03 14.30
N ARG A 12 2.88 -0.32 13.05
CA ARG A 12 3.87 -0.44 11.95
C ARG A 12 4.57 0.88 11.68
N ALA A 13 3.81 1.97 11.59
CA ALA A 13 4.37 3.30 11.36
C ALA A 13 5.32 3.76 12.46
N ARG A 14 4.99 3.47 13.73
CA ARG A 14 5.83 3.80 14.88
C ARG A 14 7.22 3.16 14.87
N GLN A 15 7.47 2.11 14.06
CA GLN A 15 8.80 1.49 13.97
C GLN A 15 9.85 2.40 13.31
N VAL A 16 9.43 3.32 12.43
CA VAL A 16 10.32 4.14 11.59
C VAL A 16 10.18 5.64 11.83
N ILE A 17 9.17 6.03 12.62
CA ILE A 17 8.89 7.42 12.97
C ILE A 17 9.70 7.79 14.21
N SER A 18 10.32 8.97 14.18
CA SER A 18 11.12 9.47 15.29
C SER A 18 10.26 9.75 16.53
N ALA A 19 10.86 9.73 17.71
CA ALA A 19 10.15 9.92 18.98
C ALA A 19 9.53 11.31 19.14
N ASP A 20 10.07 12.33 18.46
CA ASP A 20 9.58 13.71 18.40
C ASP A 20 8.45 13.92 17.38
N GLU A 21 8.14 12.89 16.58
CA GLU A 21 7.12 12.95 15.53
C GLU A 21 5.85 12.18 15.98
N THR A 22 4.69 12.83 15.86
CA THR A 22 3.41 12.24 16.26
C THR A 22 2.71 11.62 15.06
N VAL A 23 2.32 10.35 15.16
CA VAL A 23 1.42 9.72 14.18
C VAL A 23 0.03 10.29 14.38
N LEU A 24 -0.50 10.99 13.37
CA LEU A 24 -1.88 11.50 13.37
C LEU A 24 -2.84 10.38 13.01
N TRP A 25 -2.56 9.68 11.91
CA TRP A 25 -3.26 8.45 11.54
C TRP A 25 -2.36 7.56 10.68
N ALA A 26 -2.71 6.28 10.60
CA ALA A 26 -2.09 5.33 9.70
C ALA A 26 -3.16 4.33 9.20
N ALA A 27 -3.06 3.95 7.93
CA ALA A 27 -3.98 3.02 7.29
C ALA A 27 -3.23 2.07 6.34
N SER A 28 -3.74 0.85 6.19
CA SER A 28 -3.25 -0.08 5.18
C SER A 28 -3.89 0.24 3.84
N GLY A 29 -3.08 0.30 2.79
CA GLY A 29 -3.53 0.50 1.41
C GLY A 29 -2.46 -0.03 0.46
N ASP A 30 -2.69 -1.22 -0.09
CA ASP A 30 -1.66 -1.97 -0.78
C ASP A 30 -1.51 -1.50 -2.23
N ARG A 31 -2.62 -1.24 -2.90
CA ARG A 31 -2.64 -0.90 -4.33
C ARG A 31 -2.90 0.58 -4.56
N PHE A 32 -1.99 1.24 -5.27
CA PHE A 32 -2.24 2.56 -5.85
C PHE A 32 -2.24 2.54 -7.38
N VAL A 33 -2.92 3.50 -7.99
CA VAL A 33 -2.93 3.73 -9.43
C VAL A 33 -2.75 5.22 -9.74
N TYR A 34 -2.23 5.54 -10.91
CA TYR A 34 -2.20 6.90 -11.42
C TYR A 34 -3.50 7.22 -12.14
N ASP A 35 -4.01 8.43 -11.97
CA ASP A 35 -5.17 8.92 -12.70
C ASP A 35 -4.85 8.99 -14.20
N ALA A 36 -5.70 8.37 -15.00
CA ALA A 36 -5.57 8.36 -16.46
C ALA A 36 -5.96 9.71 -17.07
N ALA A 37 -6.77 10.53 -16.39
CA ALA A 37 -7.17 11.85 -16.88
C ALA A 37 -5.99 12.83 -17.01
N ASP A 38 -4.91 12.61 -16.26
CA ASP A 38 -3.70 13.45 -16.25
C ASP A 38 -2.54 12.83 -17.05
N ALA A 39 -2.76 11.69 -17.69
CA ALA A 39 -1.80 11.08 -18.60
C ALA A 39 -1.81 11.84 -19.94
N GLY A 40 -1.18 13.02 -19.96
CA GLY A 40 -0.80 13.68 -21.20
C GLY A 40 0.00 12.71 -22.09
N GLU A 41 -0.14 12.87 -23.40
CA GLU A 41 0.47 12.06 -24.46
C GLU A 41 1.99 11.89 -24.26
N GLN A 42 2.40 10.86 -23.52
CA GLN A 42 3.75 10.28 -23.54
C GLN A 42 3.78 9.06 -22.63
N SER A 43 3.43 7.91 -23.18
CA SER A 43 3.73 6.62 -22.60
C SER A 43 4.61 5.86 -23.60
N PRO A 44 5.94 5.73 -23.39
CA PRO A 44 6.65 4.62 -23.98
C PRO A 44 6.24 3.38 -23.18
N VAL A 45 5.27 2.65 -23.73
CA VAL A 45 4.93 1.29 -23.34
C VAL A 45 6.21 0.47 -23.39
N THR A 46 6.85 0.27 -22.24
CA THR A 46 7.96 -0.67 -22.13
C THR A 46 7.33 -2.04 -21.92
N ALA A 47 7.40 -2.80 -23.01
CA ALA A 47 6.88 -4.14 -23.14
C ALA A 47 7.45 -5.10 -22.08
N MET A 48 6.56 -5.69 -21.30
CA MET A 48 6.73 -7.03 -20.72
C MET A 48 5.47 -7.84 -20.99
N ALA A 49 5.09 -7.91 -22.27
CA ALA A 49 4.19 -8.91 -22.81
C ALA A 49 5.03 -9.83 -23.69
N GLY A 50 5.34 -11.05 -23.22
CA GLY A 50 6.09 -11.98 -24.06
C GLY A 50 6.73 -13.17 -23.36
N LEU A 51 5.95 -14.00 -22.65
CA LEU A 51 6.25 -15.44 -22.68
C LEU A 51 5.01 -16.30 -22.38
N ARG A 52 4.19 -16.54 -23.40
CA ARG A 52 3.41 -17.78 -23.53
C ARG A 52 3.41 -18.21 -25.00
N VAL A 53 4.40 -19.02 -25.35
CA VAL A 53 4.36 -19.82 -26.58
C VAL A 53 3.50 -21.03 -26.29
N SER A 54 2.38 -21.17 -27.01
CA SER A 54 1.80 -22.45 -27.44
C SER A 54 0.63 -22.22 -28.42
N GLY A 55 0.82 -22.59 -29.68
CA GLY A 55 -0.22 -23.27 -30.48
C GLY A 55 -1.15 -22.44 -31.41
N ALA A 56 -0.66 -22.20 -32.63
CA ALA A 56 -1.28 -22.54 -33.93
C ALA A 56 -2.65 -21.97 -34.43
N PHE A 57 -2.62 -21.49 -35.71
CA PHE A 57 -3.70 -21.27 -36.70
C PHE A 57 -4.74 -20.15 -36.41
N ASP A 58 -5.24 -19.32 -37.33
CA ASP A 58 -5.10 -19.09 -38.78
C ASP A 58 -5.64 -17.66 -39.09
N ARG A 59 -5.27 -17.12 -40.26
CA ARG A 59 -5.75 -15.94 -41.00
C ARG A 59 -6.96 -15.12 -40.50
N GLY A 60 -6.78 -13.79 -40.52
CA GLY A 60 -7.85 -12.86 -40.92
C GLY A 60 -7.79 -11.47 -40.29
N ALA A 61 -7.02 -10.56 -40.89
CA ALA A 61 -6.92 -9.17 -40.46
C ALA A 61 -8.20 -8.36 -40.79
N VAL A 62 -8.85 -7.82 -39.75
CA VAL A 62 -9.63 -6.57 -39.82
C VAL A 62 -9.20 -5.73 -38.62
N SER A 63 -8.29 -4.80 -38.85
CA SER A 63 -7.87 -3.82 -37.84
C SER A 63 -8.91 -2.70 -37.77
N VAL A 64 -9.94 -2.89 -36.94
CA VAL A 64 -10.65 -1.75 -36.36
C VAL A 64 -9.76 -1.25 -35.24
N ALA A 65 -9.18 -0.06 -35.43
CA ALA A 65 -8.51 0.67 -34.36
C ALA A 65 -9.59 1.12 -33.36
N GLU A 66 -10.01 0.19 -32.50
CA GLU A 66 -10.77 0.49 -31.32
C GLU A 66 -9.85 1.23 -30.35
N ARG A 67 -10.20 2.50 -30.20
CA ARG A 67 -9.70 3.47 -29.25
C ARG A 67 -9.60 2.81 -27.87
N MET A 68 -8.40 2.39 -27.48
CA MET A 68 -8.08 1.94 -26.12
C MET A 68 -8.28 3.11 -25.15
N THR A 69 -9.53 3.38 -24.77
CA THR A 69 -9.79 3.66 -23.36
C THR A 69 -9.19 2.48 -22.60
N ALA A 70 -8.39 2.73 -21.57
CA ALA A 70 -7.90 1.65 -20.72
C ALA A 70 -9.10 0.85 -20.20
N ASP A 71 -9.42 -0.22 -20.92
CA ASP A 71 -10.04 -1.39 -20.36
C ASP A 71 -9.03 -1.87 -19.35
N VAL A 72 -9.26 -1.49 -18.10
CA VAL A 72 -8.91 -2.36 -17.00
C VAL A 72 -9.77 -3.60 -17.26
N GLU A 73 -9.16 -4.56 -17.96
CA GLU A 73 -9.65 -5.93 -18.05
C GLU A 73 -10.07 -6.34 -16.63
N ASP A 74 -11.31 -6.80 -16.53
CA ASP A 74 -11.84 -7.44 -15.34
C ASP A 74 -11.23 -8.84 -15.25
N ASP A 75 -9.93 -8.89 -14.97
CA ASP A 75 -9.24 -10.11 -14.64
C ASP A 75 -8.50 -9.88 -13.31
N GLU A 76 -9.17 -10.28 -12.22
CA GLU A 76 -8.67 -10.39 -10.83
C GLU A 76 -8.13 -9.13 -10.11
N ALA A 77 -7.94 -8.01 -10.78
CA ALA A 77 -7.25 -6.84 -10.22
C ALA A 77 -8.23 -5.91 -9.46
N GLY A 78 -8.51 -6.21 -8.18
CA GLY A 78 -9.47 -5.47 -7.31
C GLY A 78 -9.30 -3.94 -7.21
N ASN A 79 -10.36 -3.24 -6.76
CA ASN A 79 -10.42 -1.77 -6.66
C ASN A 79 -9.16 -1.15 -6.01
N PRO A 80 -8.64 -0.01 -6.51
CA PRO A 80 -7.47 0.63 -5.90
C PRO A 80 -7.77 1.12 -4.48
N ASP A 81 -6.77 1.02 -3.61
CA ASP A 81 -6.81 1.62 -2.27
C ASP A 81 -6.44 3.09 -2.32
N VAL A 82 -5.67 3.50 -3.33
CA VAL A 82 -5.14 4.85 -3.49
C VAL A 82 -5.13 5.28 -4.95
N VAL A 83 -5.49 6.52 -5.24
CA VAL A 83 -5.38 7.11 -6.59
C VAL A 83 -4.52 8.36 -6.53
N VAL A 84 -3.50 8.42 -7.38
CA VAL A 84 -2.55 9.54 -7.50
C VAL A 84 -3.00 10.42 -8.66
N PHE A 85 -3.29 11.69 -8.41
CA PHE A 85 -3.73 12.66 -9.42
C PHE A 85 -2.71 13.79 -9.60
N GLY A 86 -2.83 14.53 -10.70
CA GLY A 86 -1.91 15.58 -11.12
C GLY A 86 -1.02 15.15 -12.29
N GLY A 87 -0.41 16.18 -12.90
CA GLY A 87 0.48 16.03 -14.06
C GLY A 87 1.74 15.20 -13.79
N ALA A 88 2.43 14.81 -14.86
CA ALA A 88 3.61 13.94 -14.82
C ALA A 88 4.71 14.41 -13.85
N ASP A 89 4.95 15.72 -13.80
CA ASP A 89 5.98 16.36 -12.97
C ASP A 89 5.46 16.78 -11.58
N GLY A 90 4.24 16.36 -11.22
CA GLY A 90 3.66 16.69 -9.92
C GLY A 90 4.38 16.01 -8.76
N LEU A 91 4.37 16.64 -7.58
CA LEU A 91 4.93 16.17 -6.33
C LEU A 91 4.42 14.77 -5.98
N ALA A 92 3.13 14.49 -6.21
CA ALA A 92 2.55 13.18 -5.91
C ALA A 92 3.12 12.05 -6.77
N ARG A 93 3.28 12.28 -8.08
CA ARG A 93 3.90 11.31 -8.98
C ARG A 93 5.40 11.19 -8.72
N THR A 94 6.08 12.32 -8.48
CA THR A 94 7.51 12.35 -8.19
C THR A 94 7.83 11.57 -6.91
N ALA A 95 7.04 11.75 -5.85
CA ALA A 95 7.23 11.04 -4.58
C ALA A 95 7.05 9.52 -4.69
N LEU A 96 6.23 9.06 -5.65
CA LEU A 96 5.89 7.65 -5.83
C LEU A 96 6.53 7.02 -7.07
N ARG A 97 7.37 7.76 -7.80
CA ARG A 97 7.97 7.32 -9.08
C ARG A 97 8.69 5.99 -8.96
N ASP A 98 9.43 5.82 -7.86
CA ASP A 98 10.28 4.66 -7.61
C ASP A 98 9.59 3.64 -6.68
N VAL A 99 8.29 3.83 -6.36
CA VAL A 99 7.49 2.95 -5.51
C VAL A 99 6.65 2.00 -6.39
N PRO A 100 6.73 0.67 -6.19
CA PRO A 100 5.87 -0.27 -6.91
C PRO A 100 4.38 0.00 -6.67
N PRO A 101 3.49 -0.04 -7.67
CA PRO A 101 2.05 0.23 -7.51
C PRO A 101 1.33 -0.67 -6.49
N THR A 102 1.84 -1.87 -6.27
CA THR A 102 1.36 -2.80 -5.24
C THR A 102 2.39 -2.94 -4.13
N GLY A 103 1.90 -2.95 -2.89
CA GLY A 103 2.71 -3.12 -1.71
C GLY A 103 3.33 -4.51 -1.60
N ARG A 104 4.42 -4.59 -0.85
CA ARG A 104 5.08 -5.86 -0.56
C ARG A 104 4.28 -6.57 0.55
N GLY A 105 3.66 -7.71 0.20
CA GLY A 105 3.09 -8.65 1.17
C GLY A 105 1.84 -8.18 1.94
N ARG A 106 0.88 -7.48 1.28
CA ARG A 106 -0.31 -6.88 1.94
C ARG A 106 0.07 -6.01 3.15
N GLY A 107 1.21 -5.33 3.03
CA GLY A 107 1.92 -4.70 4.13
C GLY A 107 1.91 -3.18 4.09
N ARG A 108 1.60 -2.59 2.93
CA ARG A 108 1.81 -1.16 2.71
C ARG A 108 0.97 -0.31 3.64
N THR A 109 1.66 0.56 4.35
CA THR A 109 1.06 1.45 5.33
C THR A 109 1.26 2.90 4.88
N TRP A 110 0.16 3.63 4.79
CA TRP A 110 0.14 5.07 4.59
C TRP A 110 -0.03 5.72 5.95
N ALA A 111 0.84 6.66 6.31
CA ALA A 111 0.78 7.33 7.60
C ALA A 111 0.96 8.83 7.43
N LEU A 112 0.05 9.60 8.02
CA LEU A 112 0.25 11.03 8.20
C LEU A 112 0.77 11.27 9.61
N THR A 113 1.83 12.06 9.69
CA THR A 113 2.43 12.50 10.94
C THR A 113 2.26 14.01 11.11
N SER A 114 2.71 14.52 12.26
CA SER A 114 2.86 15.97 12.48
C SER A 114 3.75 16.66 11.45
N SER A 115 4.62 15.92 10.75
CA SER A 115 5.72 16.49 9.95
C SER A 115 5.68 16.09 8.47
N ARG A 116 4.99 15.00 8.10
CA ARG A 116 5.03 14.44 6.73
C ARG A 116 3.97 13.36 6.50
N LEU A 117 3.68 13.12 5.24
CA LEU A 117 3.06 11.88 4.76
C LEU A 117 4.16 10.85 4.48
N LEU A 118 3.93 9.61 4.88
CA LEU A 118 4.84 8.47 4.69
C LEU A 118 4.11 7.33 3.98
N VAL A 119 4.85 6.68 3.08
CA VAL A 119 4.49 5.35 2.54
C VAL A 119 5.53 4.36 3.02
N LEU A 120 5.06 3.31 3.68
CA LEU A 120 5.89 2.32 4.33
C LEU A 120 5.62 0.94 3.75
N ASP A 121 6.67 0.20 3.43
CA ASP A 121 6.60 -1.21 3.04
C ASP A 121 7.41 -2.08 4.01
N VAL A 122 7.18 -3.40 3.93
CA VAL A 122 7.99 -4.37 4.67
C VAL A 122 9.37 -4.44 4.05
N LYS A 123 10.40 -4.24 4.88
CA LYS A 123 11.80 -4.33 4.46
C LYS A 123 12.13 -5.75 4.02
N GLU A 124 12.61 -5.91 2.79
CA GLU A 124 13.18 -7.17 2.34
C GLU A 124 14.45 -7.46 3.16
N ARG A 125 14.52 -8.66 3.74
CA ARG A 125 15.79 -9.13 4.31
C ARG A 125 16.66 -9.54 3.14
N ASP A 126 17.72 -8.78 2.87
CA ASP A 126 18.76 -9.19 1.93
C ASP A 126 19.31 -10.55 2.36
N CYS A 127 18.87 -11.62 1.68
CA CYS A 127 19.51 -12.91 1.75
C CYS A 127 20.76 -12.88 0.86
N ALA A 128 21.75 -12.07 1.21
CA ALA A 128 23.02 -11.99 0.50
C ALA A 128 24.18 -12.33 1.45
N GLY A 129 24.77 -13.50 1.24
CA GLY A 129 26.19 -13.72 1.56
C GLY A 129 26.51 -14.69 2.69
N GLN A 130 26.67 -15.97 2.31
CA GLN A 130 27.71 -16.90 2.77
C GLN A 130 27.73 -17.37 4.24
N GLY A 131 27.61 -18.69 4.39
CA GLY A 131 28.36 -19.41 5.42
C GLY A 131 27.54 -20.33 6.30
N SER A 132 27.80 -21.63 6.12
CA SER A 132 27.63 -22.67 7.13
C SER A 132 26.19 -23.16 7.38
N LEU A 133 25.88 -24.28 6.72
CA LEU A 133 25.42 -25.59 7.24
C LEU A 133 25.11 -25.79 8.76
N LEU A 134 24.74 -24.75 9.51
CA LEU A 134 24.36 -24.79 10.93
C LEU A 134 23.01 -24.13 11.18
N ARG A 135 22.20 -23.89 10.14
CA ARG A 135 20.82 -23.41 10.27
C ARG A 135 19.75 -24.49 10.13
N ARG A 136 20.16 -25.74 9.84
CA ARG A 136 19.27 -26.91 9.79
C ARG A 136 18.83 -27.41 11.17
N SER A 137 19.29 -26.77 12.24
CA SER A 137 18.97 -27.14 13.63
C SER A 137 17.84 -26.32 14.25
N ILE A 138 17.34 -25.27 13.58
CA ILE A 138 16.22 -24.44 14.10
C ILE A 138 14.85 -24.97 13.61
N GLU A 139 14.83 -25.91 12.68
CA GLU A 139 13.60 -26.62 12.28
C GLU A 139 13.23 -27.76 13.26
N PHE A 140 14.08 -28.08 14.24
CA PHE A 140 13.85 -29.08 15.29
C PHE A 140 13.08 -28.55 16.52
N GLY A 141 12.39 -27.41 16.37
CA GLY A 141 11.57 -26.80 17.43
C GLY A 141 10.06 -26.91 17.22
N ARG A 142 9.61 -27.46 16.09
CA ARG A 142 8.17 -27.60 15.78
C ARG A 142 7.52 -28.86 16.38
N ASP A 143 8.29 -29.91 16.67
CA ASP A 143 7.73 -31.23 17.04
C ASP A 143 7.87 -31.62 18.52
N ILE A 144 8.49 -30.79 19.38
CA ILE A 144 8.62 -31.11 20.83
C ILE A 144 7.63 -30.31 21.70
N VAL A 145 6.98 -29.27 21.16
CA VAL A 145 6.00 -28.46 21.92
C VAL A 145 4.59 -29.07 21.90
N ASP A 146 4.28 -29.98 20.97
CA ASP A 146 2.96 -30.61 20.88
C ASP A 146 2.71 -31.72 21.92
N LEU A 147 3.70 -32.08 22.75
CA LEU A 147 3.53 -33.13 23.77
C LEU A 147 3.38 -32.61 25.22
N VAL A 148 3.63 -31.32 25.49
CA VAL A 148 3.48 -30.76 26.83
C VAL A 148 3.05 -29.29 26.76
N THR A 149 1.76 -29.01 26.52
CA THR A 149 0.98 -27.97 27.24
C THR A 149 -0.41 -27.79 26.65
N ASP A 150 -1.34 -28.60 27.17
CA ASP A 150 -2.80 -28.44 27.01
C ASP A 150 -3.37 -27.23 27.79
N ARG A 151 -2.54 -26.18 28.01
CA ARG A 151 -2.88 -25.00 28.81
C ARG A 151 -2.51 -23.65 28.17
N ILE A 152 -1.90 -23.64 26.99
CA ILE A 152 -1.54 -22.37 26.35
C ILE A 152 -2.71 -21.90 25.49
N ARG A 153 -3.33 -20.78 25.88
CA ARG A 153 -4.34 -20.10 25.04
C ARG A 153 -3.64 -19.60 23.78
N LYS A 154 -3.97 -20.22 22.65
CA LYS A 154 -3.60 -19.72 21.32
C LYS A 154 -4.59 -18.61 20.94
N TYR A 155 -4.07 -17.46 20.51
CA TYR A 155 -4.88 -16.37 19.98
C TYR A 155 -4.56 -16.23 18.50
N GLY A 156 -5.28 -16.98 17.66
CA GLY A 156 -4.95 -17.13 16.23
C GLY A 156 -3.55 -17.70 16.04
N GLY A 157 -2.72 -17.04 15.21
CA GLY A 157 -1.32 -17.43 14.98
C GLY A 157 -0.35 -17.06 16.11
N ASN A 158 -0.82 -16.32 17.13
CA ASN A 158 0.01 -15.90 18.25
C ASN A 158 -0.19 -16.83 19.45
N VAL A 159 0.90 -17.08 20.16
CA VAL A 159 0.95 -17.90 21.37
C VAL A 159 1.04 -16.96 22.57
N SER A 160 0.28 -17.25 23.65
CA SER A 160 0.45 -16.54 24.92
C SER A 160 1.93 -16.51 25.31
N ASP A 161 2.40 -15.37 25.83
CA ASP A 161 3.77 -15.18 26.33
C ASP A 161 4.87 -15.15 25.24
N VAL A 162 4.48 -15.08 23.96
CA VAL A 162 5.39 -14.81 22.83
C VAL A 162 5.17 -13.38 22.32
N PRO A 163 6.22 -12.54 22.24
CA PRO A 163 6.10 -11.20 21.67
C PRO A 163 5.55 -11.23 20.23
N VAL A 164 4.52 -10.43 19.96
CA VAL A 164 3.97 -10.28 18.60
C VAL A 164 5.07 -9.73 17.70
N THR A 165 5.51 -10.52 16.73
CA THR A 165 6.56 -10.13 15.82
C THR A 165 5.99 -9.16 14.79
N CYS A 166 6.50 -7.92 14.79
CA CYS A 166 6.20 -6.95 13.75
C CYS A 166 7.28 -7.06 12.66
N PRO A 167 6.92 -7.30 11.38
CA PRO A 167 7.89 -7.21 10.30
C PRO A 167 8.54 -5.82 10.29
N PRO A 168 9.87 -5.72 10.06
CA PRO A 168 10.55 -4.44 9.98
C PRO A 168 10.00 -3.64 8.81
N MET A 169 9.64 -2.39 9.06
CA MET A 169 9.16 -1.46 8.03
C MET A 169 10.31 -0.61 7.50
N GLU A 170 10.19 -0.15 6.26
CA GLU A 170 11.04 0.87 5.66
C GLU A 170 10.20 1.98 5.01
N VAL A 171 10.75 3.19 4.97
CA VAL A 171 10.13 4.33 4.29
C VAL A 171 10.46 4.22 2.80
N VAL A 172 9.45 4.00 1.96
CA VAL A 172 9.61 3.92 0.50
C VAL A 172 9.25 5.24 -0.20
N ALA A 173 8.45 6.08 0.45
CA ALA A 173 8.23 7.47 0.01
C ALA A 173 7.88 8.37 1.19
N SER A 174 8.19 9.66 1.02
CA SER A 174 7.85 10.69 2.00
C SER A 174 7.56 12.03 1.32
N VAL A 175 6.55 12.74 1.81
CA VAL A 175 6.20 14.10 1.41
C VAL A 175 6.08 14.97 2.65
N ASP A 176 6.91 16.01 2.77
CA ASP A 176 6.86 16.92 3.91
C ASP A 176 5.47 17.56 4.08
N ARG A 177 5.04 17.78 5.34
CA ARG A 177 3.74 18.39 5.66
C ARG A 177 3.58 19.77 5.04
N ARG A 178 4.67 20.52 4.89
CA ARG A 178 4.70 21.84 4.24
C ARG A 178 4.32 21.80 2.75
N HIS A 179 4.39 20.64 2.11
CA HIS A 179 3.98 20.46 0.71
C HIS A 179 2.50 20.05 0.58
N ILE A 180 1.83 19.77 1.70
CA ILE A 180 0.41 19.42 1.74
C ILE A 180 -0.39 20.69 1.94
N ASP A 181 -1.10 21.11 0.89
CA ASP A 181 -1.93 22.31 0.85
C ASP A 181 -3.25 22.10 1.60
N ASP A 182 -3.93 20.99 1.30
CA ASP A 182 -5.25 20.69 1.87
C ASP A 182 -5.42 19.19 2.17
N ILE A 183 -6.24 18.90 3.17
CA ILE A 183 -6.74 17.55 3.44
C ILE A 183 -8.26 17.65 3.58
N THR A 184 -9.00 16.93 2.74
CA THR A 184 -10.46 16.98 2.70
C THR A 184 -11.08 15.60 2.52
N VAL A 185 -12.31 15.42 3.03
CA VAL A 185 -13.13 14.27 2.66
C VAL A 185 -13.79 14.58 1.31
N SER A 186 -13.60 13.68 0.34
CA SER A 186 -14.10 13.84 -1.01
C SER A 186 -14.78 12.57 -1.49
N ARG A 187 -15.27 12.61 -2.73
CA ARG A 187 -15.84 11.47 -3.43
C ARG A 187 -15.11 11.27 -4.75
N ARG A 188 -14.50 10.10 -4.92
CA ARG A 188 -13.84 9.70 -6.15
C ARG A 188 -14.81 8.92 -7.01
N ARG A 189 -15.02 9.37 -8.25
CA ARG A 189 -15.68 8.56 -9.27
C ARG A 189 -14.70 7.54 -9.82
N LEU A 190 -14.98 6.26 -9.59
CA LEU A 190 -14.34 5.12 -10.26
C LEU A 190 -15.29 4.60 -11.36
N ARG A 191 -14.84 3.63 -12.19
CA ARG A 191 -15.55 3.14 -13.40
C ARG A 191 -17.06 2.97 -13.18
N MET A 192 -17.43 2.18 -12.17
CA MET A 192 -18.84 1.82 -11.90
C MET A 192 -19.41 2.39 -10.61
N ARG A 193 -18.60 3.04 -9.76
CA ARG A 193 -19.02 3.49 -8.43
C ARG A 193 -18.33 4.78 -8.02
N THR A 194 -19.05 5.60 -7.27
CA THR A 194 -18.46 6.72 -6.54
C THR A 194 -18.17 6.26 -5.12
N ARG A 195 -16.93 6.44 -4.65
CA ARG A 195 -16.51 6.02 -3.31
C ARG A 195 -16.03 7.24 -2.51
N PRO A 196 -16.28 7.27 -1.19
CA PRO A 196 -15.64 8.26 -0.33
C PRO A 196 -14.12 8.06 -0.32
N CYS A 197 -13.38 9.15 -0.17
CA CYS A 197 -11.93 9.12 0.02
C CYS A 197 -11.47 10.27 0.92
N LEU A 198 -10.29 10.10 1.52
CA LEU A 198 -9.53 11.23 2.06
C LEU A 198 -8.61 11.75 0.97
N ARG A 199 -8.84 12.97 0.51
CA ARG A 199 -8.00 13.67 -0.45
C ARG A 199 -6.90 14.43 0.27
N LEU A 200 -5.67 14.24 -0.16
CA LEU A 200 -4.53 15.08 0.20
C LEU A 200 -4.10 15.82 -1.06
N SER A 201 -4.28 17.14 -1.07
CA SER A 201 -3.85 18.02 -2.16
C SER A 201 -2.50 18.64 -1.81
N PHE A 202 -1.59 18.65 -2.76
CA PHE A 202 -0.27 19.26 -2.63
C PHE A 202 -0.25 20.65 -3.27
N MET A 203 0.75 21.46 -2.91
CA MET A 203 0.84 22.87 -3.34
C MET A 203 0.90 23.07 -4.87
N ASP A 204 1.27 22.04 -5.62
CA ASP A 204 1.34 22.06 -7.08
C ASP A 204 0.06 21.52 -7.75
N SER A 205 -1.04 21.41 -6.99
CA SER A 205 -2.32 20.84 -7.41
C SER A 205 -2.30 19.33 -7.74
N SER A 206 -1.16 18.66 -7.55
CA SER A 206 -1.12 17.19 -7.53
C SER A 206 -1.60 16.65 -6.19
N GLY A 207 -1.86 15.36 -6.09
CA GLY A 207 -2.27 14.80 -4.80
C GLY A 207 -2.65 13.34 -4.85
N ILE A 208 -3.26 12.90 -3.75
CA ILE A 208 -3.57 11.51 -3.48
C ILE A 208 -4.98 11.40 -2.90
N ASP A 209 -5.80 10.51 -3.46
CA ASP A 209 -7.10 10.11 -2.94
C ASP A 209 -6.97 8.72 -2.27
N LEU A 210 -7.15 8.66 -0.95
CA LEU A 210 -7.12 7.43 -0.16
C LEU A 210 -8.53 6.83 -0.07
N LEU A 211 -8.75 5.68 -0.71
CA LEU A 211 -10.00 4.92 -0.74
C LEU A 211 -10.01 3.77 0.28
N LEU A 212 -8.87 3.12 0.49
CA LEU A 212 -8.59 2.12 1.54
C LEU A 212 -9.57 0.92 1.61
N GLY A 213 -10.36 0.68 0.56
CA GLY A 213 -11.41 -0.33 0.60
C GLY A 213 -12.60 0.01 1.50
N ILE A 214 -12.71 1.24 2.02
CA ILE A 214 -13.72 1.65 3.01
C ILE A 214 -14.84 2.45 2.33
N ASP A 215 -16.10 2.06 2.57
CA ASP A 215 -17.28 2.78 2.05
C ASP A 215 -17.94 3.69 3.10
N ASP A 216 -17.51 3.62 4.35
CA ASP A 216 -18.00 4.48 5.44
C ASP A 216 -17.26 5.83 5.42
N VAL A 217 -18.01 6.89 5.13
CA VAL A 217 -17.51 8.27 5.11
C VAL A 217 -17.00 8.72 6.49
N GLY A 218 -17.60 8.21 7.58
CA GLY A 218 -17.26 8.59 8.95
C GLY A 218 -15.81 8.24 9.31
N VAL A 219 -15.23 7.20 8.69
CA VAL A 219 -13.82 6.86 8.87
C VAL A 219 -12.91 7.97 8.31
N PHE A 220 -13.25 8.52 7.14
CA PHE A 220 -12.47 9.60 6.53
C PHE A 220 -12.66 10.93 7.25
N GLU A 221 -13.87 11.20 7.77
CA GLU A 221 -14.13 12.37 8.63
C GLU A 221 -13.30 12.28 9.92
N TRP A 222 -13.20 11.10 10.52
CA TRP A 222 -12.35 10.85 11.67
C TRP A 222 -10.85 11.04 11.35
N MET A 223 -10.38 10.50 10.22
CA MET A 223 -8.99 10.72 9.76
C MET A 223 -8.71 12.21 9.50
N LEU A 224 -9.66 12.94 8.91
CA LEU A 224 -9.56 14.38 8.70
C LEU A 224 -9.45 15.13 10.03
N ALA A 225 -10.30 14.79 11.01
CA ALA A 225 -10.25 15.39 12.34
C ALA A 225 -8.87 15.18 13.01
N LEU A 226 -8.28 13.98 12.88
CA LEU A 226 -6.92 13.70 13.37
C LEU A 226 -5.83 14.47 12.63
N SER A 227 -6.04 14.74 11.33
CA SER A 227 -5.08 15.47 10.48
C SER A 227 -4.92 16.95 10.85
N GLY A 228 -5.91 17.51 11.53
CA GLY A 228 -5.94 18.90 11.97
C GLY A 228 -5.12 19.20 13.23
N GLY A 229 -4.59 18.16 13.90
CA GLY A 229 -3.63 18.26 15.01
C GLY A 229 -3.76 19.50 15.89
N GLY A 230 -4.76 19.54 16.77
CA GLY A 230 -4.88 20.51 17.87
C GLY A 230 -4.66 21.98 17.49
N ARG A 231 -5.69 22.63 16.97
CA ARG A 231 -5.84 24.09 17.16
C ARG A 231 -6.20 24.39 18.61
#